data_AF-A0A2E8RQZ2-F1
#
_entry.id   AF-A0A2E8RQZ2-F1
#
_cell.length_a   1.000
_cell.length_b   1.000
_cell.length_c   1.000
_cell.angle_alpha   90.00
_cell.angle_beta   90.00
_cell.angle_gamma   90.00
#
_symmetry.space_group_name_H-M   'P 1'
#
loop_
_entity.id
_entity.type
_entity.pdbx_description
1 polymer ?
#
loop_
_entity_poly.entity_id
_entity_poly.type
_entity_poly.pdbx_seq_one_letter_code
_entity_poly.pdbx_strand_id
1 'polypeptide(L)'
;MEGVDGQEVEVVEHILHHISNVGFHHTLPTEWGLSDSSRLYEIAQQAIASGYFDINDYSEIKVVGERNRVILQEYAYWIIYTTWNLRKTYGPRESEWSIQTAEELESKLPKSSQFVKATIEKIIRCPRERTLRSFIQ
;
A
#
# COMPACT_ATOMS: atom_id res chain seq x y z
N MET A 1 -12.57 9.00 -13.81
CA MET A 1 -13.85 9.56 -14.31
C MET A 1 -13.95 11.00 -13.83
N GLU A 2 -14.27 11.99 -14.67
CA GLU A 2 -14.46 13.40 -14.24
C GLU A 2 -15.61 13.54 -13.21
N GLY A 3 -15.42 14.34 -12.16
CA GLY A 3 -16.47 14.71 -11.20
C GLY A 3 -16.69 13.78 -10.00
N VAL A 4 -15.76 12.87 -9.71
CA VAL A 4 -15.80 11.99 -8.52
C VAL A 4 -14.80 12.52 -7.47
N ASP A 5 -15.25 12.73 -6.23
CA ASP A 5 -14.36 13.11 -5.13
C ASP A 5 -13.32 12.00 -4.86
N GLY A 6 -12.06 12.38 -4.55
CA GLY A 6 -10.98 11.43 -4.23
C GLY A 6 -10.12 10.98 -5.41
N GLN A 7 -10.24 11.63 -6.58
CA GLN A 7 -9.40 11.35 -7.76
C GLN A 7 -7.88 11.41 -7.45
N GLU A 8 -7.45 12.29 -6.55
CA GLU A 8 -6.05 12.40 -6.15
C GLU A 8 -5.53 11.12 -5.48
N VAL A 9 -6.38 10.41 -4.74
CA VAL A 9 -6.06 9.12 -4.11
C VAL A 9 -6.03 8.03 -5.15
N GLU A 10 -7.04 7.99 -6.01
CA GLU A 10 -7.18 6.98 -7.08
C GLU A 10 -5.97 7.01 -8.04
N VAL A 11 -5.49 8.20 -8.41
CA VAL A 11 -4.30 8.34 -9.27
C VAL A 11 -3.04 7.84 -8.58
N VAL A 12 -2.83 8.22 -7.31
CA VAL A 12 -1.65 7.78 -6.54
C VAL A 12 -1.69 6.27 -6.33
N GLU A 13 -2.84 5.72 -5.97
CA GLU A 13 -3.08 4.29 -5.81
C GLU A 13 -2.73 3.53 -7.08
N HIS A 14 -3.30 3.90 -8.23
CA HIS A 14 -3.04 3.22 -9.49
C HIS A 14 -1.56 3.28 -9.91
N ILE A 15 -0.89 4.41 -9.69
CA ILE A 15 0.56 4.52 -9.96
C ILE A 15 1.34 3.57 -9.03
N LEU A 16 1.03 3.55 -7.74
CA LEU A 16 1.71 2.70 -6.78
C LEU A 16 1.45 1.21 -7.05
N HIS A 17 0.21 0.84 -7.39
CA HIS A 17 -0.14 -0.50 -7.85
C HIS A 17 0.63 -0.90 -9.10
N HIS A 18 0.75 -0.01 -10.08
CA HIS A 18 1.51 -0.33 -11.29
C HIS A 18 3.00 -0.55 -10.99
N ILE A 19 3.60 0.34 -10.20
CA ILE A 19 5.03 0.24 -9.86
C ILE A 19 5.31 -0.99 -9.00
N SER A 20 4.43 -1.35 -8.05
CA SER A 20 4.62 -2.53 -7.21
C SER A 20 4.35 -3.83 -7.98
N ASN A 21 3.21 -3.95 -8.67
CA ASN A 21 2.74 -5.17 -9.36
C ASN A 21 3.55 -5.51 -10.62
N VAL A 22 4.07 -4.50 -11.33
CA VAL A 22 4.87 -4.71 -12.55
C VAL A 22 6.35 -4.43 -12.30
N GLY A 23 6.67 -3.29 -11.70
CA GLY A 23 8.06 -2.89 -11.47
C GLY A 23 8.75 -3.78 -10.43
N PHE A 24 8.38 -3.63 -9.16
CA PHE A 24 9.07 -4.30 -8.05
C PHE A 24 8.83 -5.80 -8.02
N HIS A 25 7.62 -6.26 -8.35
CA HIS A 25 7.33 -7.69 -8.42
C HIS A 25 8.32 -8.46 -9.30
N HIS A 26 8.72 -7.91 -10.45
CA HIS A 26 9.62 -8.57 -11.39
C HIS A 26 11.10 -8.23 -11.17
N THR A 27 11.40 -7.03 -10.66
CA THR A 27 12.80 -6.60 -10.45
C THR A 27 13.36 -6.97 -9.09
N LEU A 28 12.50 -7.10 -8.08
CA LEU A 28 12.82 -7.46 -6.71
C LEU A 28 11.92 -8.61 -6.20
N PRO A 29 11.85 -9.75 -6.90
CA PRO A 29 10.84 -10.79 -6.65
C PRO A 29 10.91 -11.41 -5.25
N THR A 30 12.11 -11.50 -4.66
CA THR A 30 12.27 -11.99 -3.27
C THR A 30 11.72 -11.01 -2.25
N GLU A 31 11.83 -9.70 -2.50
CA GLU A 31 11.39 -8.68 -1.55
C GLU A 31 9.94 -8.29 -1.78
N TRP A 32 9.61 -7.85 -2.99
CA TRP A 32 8.32 -7.26 -3.38
C TRP A 32 7.47 -8.19 -4.25
N GLY A 33 7.81 -9.48 -4.32
CA GLY A 33 7.02 -10.45 -5.06
C GLY A 33 5.57 -10.55 -4.56
N LEU A 34 4.62 -10.63 -5.48
CA LEU A 34 3.21 -10.91 -5.15
C LEU A 34 2.98 -12.43 -5.02
N SER A 35 3.81 -13.09 -4.20
CA SER A 35 3.77 -14.53 -3.93
C SER A 35 4.00 -14.80 -2.44
N ASP A 36 3.65 -16.00 -2.00
CA ASP A 36 3.83 -16.46 -0.61
C ASP A 36 5.30 -16.63 -0.19
N SER A 37 6.21 -16.65 -1.17
CA SER A 37 7.65 -16.77 -0.96
C SER A 37 8.37 -15.42 -0.76
N SER A 38 7.67 -14.29 -0.82
CA SER A 38 8.28 -12.96 -0.77
C SER A 38 8.34 -12.39 0.65
N ARG A 39 9.27 -11.45 0.87
CA ARG A 39 9.33 -10.69 2.12
C ARG A 39 8.07 -9.87 2.34
N LEU A 40 7.50 -9.29 1.28
CA LEU A 40 6.23 -8.57 1.29
C LEU A 40 5.10 -9.42 1.87
N TYR A 41 5.04 -10.71 1.52
CA TYR A 41 4.07 -11.63 2.10
C TYR A 41 4.28 -11.82 3.59
N GLU A 42 5.50 -12.09 4.03
CA GLU A 42 5.80 -12.29 5.46
C GLU A 42 5.42 -11.08 6.31
N ILE A 43 5.63 -9.85 5.81
CA ILE A 43 5.25 -8.63 6.53
C ILE A 43 3.74 -8.35 6.47
N ALA A 44 3.07 -8.70 5.36
CA ALA A 44 1.62 -8.60 5.24
C ALA A 44 0.93 -9.53 6.26
N GLN A 45 1.40 -10.77 6.38
CA GLN A 45 0.88 -11.73 7.38
C GLN A 45 1.01 -11.20 8.81
N GLN A 46 2.08 -10.47 9.13
CA GLN A 46 2.25 -9.85 10.45
C GLN A 46 1.22 -8.74 10.71
N ALA A 47 0.91 -7.92 9.72
CA ALA A 47 -0.11 -6.90 9.84
C ALA A 47 -1.53 -7.47 9.99
N ILE A 48 -1.82 -8.55 9.24
CA ILE A 48 -3.08 -9.30 9.34
C ILE A 48 -3.21 -9.92 10.73
N ALA A 49 -2.19 -10.64 11.20
CA ALA A 49 -2.20 -11.28 12.51
C ALA A 49 -2.30 -10.28 13.68
N SER A 50 -1.81 -9.06 13.48
CA SER A 50 -1.90 -7.98 14.46
C SER A 50 -3.23 -7.21 14.41
N GLY A 51 -4.12 -7.54 13.48
CA GLY A 51 -5.41 -6.86 13.29
C GLY A 51 -5.31 -5.46 12.68
N TYR A 52 -4.16 -5.09 12.11
CA TYR A 52 -3.99 -3.78 11.47
C TYR A 52 -4.41 -3.75 10.00
N PHE A 53 -4.54 -4.92 9.39
CA PHE A 53 -5.05 -5.12 8.04
C PHE A 53 -6.15 -6.18 8.07
N ASP A 54 -7.41 -5.75 7.90
CA ASP A 54 -8.55 -6.64 7.74
C ASP A 54 -8.62 -7.14 6.30
N ILE A 55 -8.69 -8.46 6.12
CA ILE A 55 -8.75 -9.10 4.80
C ILE A 55 -10.08 -9.78 4.51
N ASN A 56 -11.11 -9.54 5.34
CA ASN A 56 -12.41 -10.21 5.22
C ASN A 56 -13.07 -9.98 3.85
N ASP A 57 -12.97 -8.77 3.30
CA ASP A 57 -13.57 -8.39 2.03
C ASP A 57 -12.94 -9.16 0.83
N TYR A 58 -11.69 -9.62 0.97
CA TYR A 58 -11.02 -10.42 -0.06
C TYR A 58 -11.45 -11.90 -0.09
N SER A 59 -12.28 -12.34 0.86
CA SER A 59 -12.78 -13.74 0.94
C SER A 59 -13.71 -14.12 -0.23
N GLU A 60 -14.20 -13.13 -0.96
CA GLU A 60 -14.98 -13.32 -2.19
C GLU A 60 -14.12 -13.91 -3.33
N ILE A 61 -12.82 -13.61 -3.35
CA ILE A 61 -11.87 -14.15 -4.33
C ILE A 61 -11.56 -15.62 -3.98
N LYS A 62 -12.13 -16.54 -4.76
CA LYS A 62 -12.07 -17.98 -4.47
C LYS A 62 -10.73 -18.63 -4.82
N VAL A 63 -10.05 -18.11 -5.84
CA VAL A 63 -8.73 -18.62 -6.24
C VAL A 63 -7.68 -18.06 -5.28
N VAL A 64 -7.09 -18.93 -4.46
CA VAL A 64 -6.15 -18.54 -3.39
C VAL A 64 -4.97 -17.73 -3.93
N GLY A 65 -4.40 -18.14 -5.07
CA GLY A 65 -3.28 -17.42 -5.69
C GLY A 65 -3.65 -16.00 -6.12
N GLU A 66 -4.84 -15.82 -6.72
CA GLU A 66 -5.34 -14.51 -7.11
C GLU A 66 -5.64 -13.64 -5.89
N ARG A 67 -6.29 -14.21 -4.86
CA ARG A 67 -6.57 -13.52 -3.61
C ARG A 67 -5.30 -13.04 -2.93
N ASN A 68 -4.29 -13.90 -2.80
CA ASN A 68 -3.01 -13.53 -2.20
C ASN A 68 -2.34 -12.40 -3.00
N ARG A 69 -2.37 -12.48 -4.33
CA ARG A 69 -1.81 -11.43 -5.18
C ARG A 69 -2.49 -10.07 -4.93
N VAL A 70 -3.82 -10.04 -4.84
CA VAL A 70 -4.58 -8.80 -4.56
C VAL A 70 -4.26 -8.28 -3.16
N ILE A 71 -4.30 -9.12 -2.12
CA ILE A 71 -3.95 -8.72 -0.74
C ILE A 71 -2.56 -8.09 -0.67
N LEU A 72 -1.56 -8.66 -1.37
CA LEU A 72 -0.21 -8.13 -1.38
C LEU A 72 -0.07 -6.82 -2.16
N GLN A 73 -0.84 -6.66 -3.23
CA GLN A 73 -0.92 -5.41 -3.99
C GLN A 73 -1.43 -4.27 -3.10
N GLU A 74 -2.57 -4.48 -2.45
CA GLU A 74 -3.21 -3.49 -1.59
C GLU A 74 -2.36 -3.18 -0.35
N TYR A 75 -1.74 -4.21 0.23
CA TYR A 75 -0.80 -4.03 1.33
C TYR A 75 0.42 -3.19 0.93
N ALA A 76 1.01 -3.43 -0.24
CA ALA A 76 2.14 -2.66 -0.75
C ALA A 76 1.77 -1.18 -0.94
N TYR A 77 0.59 -0.91 -1.53
CA TYR A 77 0.07 0.45 -1.64
C TYR A 77 -0.09 1.10 -0.26
N TRP A 78 -0.81 0.44 0.65
CA TRP A 78 -1.12 0.98 1.97
C TRP A 78 0.12 1.40 2.74
N ILE A 79 1.15 0.56 2.83
CA ILE A 79 2.35 0.88 3.60
C ILE A 79 3.13 2.06 2.99
N ILE A 80 3.20 2.17 1.66
CA ILE A 80 3.87 3.29 0.98
C ILE A 80 3.09 4.59 1.20
N TYR A 81 1.79 4.53 0.94
CA TYR A 81 0.87 5.66 1.05
C TYR A 81 0.81 6.22 2.47
N THR A 82 0.87 5.33 3.47
CA THR A 82 0.91 5.68 4.90
C THR A 82 2.27 6.23 5.31
N THR A 83 3.39 5.68 4.84
CA THR A 83 4.73 6.24 5.07
C THR A 83 4.83 7.69 4.57
N TRP A 84 4.13 8.03 3.49
CA TRP A 84 4.07 9.40 2.98
C TRP A 84 3.07 10.31 3.70
N ASN A 85 2.39 9.83 4.75
CA ASN A 85 1.31 10.51 5.46
C ASN A 85 0.14 10.95 4.56
N LEU A 86 0.03 10.38 3.34
CA LEU A 86 -1.07 10.71 2.44
C LEU A 86 -2.38 10.07 2.90
N ARG A 87 -2.33 8.90 3.55
CA ARG A 87 -3.53 8.27 4.14
C ARG A 87 -4.21 9.15 5.18
N LYS A 88 -3.46 9.88 6.00
CA LYS A 88 -4.01 10.83 6.98
C LYS A 88 -4.74 11.99 6.30
N THR A 89 -4.19 12.49 5.19
CA THR A 89 -4.65 13.72 4.54
C THR A 89 -5.78 13.48 3.54
N TYR A 90 -5.66 12.41 2.75
CA TYR A 90 -6.55 12.14 1.61
C TYR A 90 -7.24 10.78 1.70
N GLY A 91 -6.74 9.85 2.54
CA GLY A 91 -7.31 8.52 2.66
C GLY A 91 -8.68 8.51 3.37
N PRO A 92 -9.48 7.45 3.15
CA PRO A 92 -10.75 7.28 3.84
C PRO A 92 -10.56 7.12 5.35
N ARG A 93 -11.57 7.57 6.13
CA ARG A 93 -11.57 7.43 7.59
C ARG A 93 -11.75 5.97 8.01
N GLU A 94 -12.69 5.29 7.38
CA GLU A 94 -12.97 3.87 7.56
C GLU A 94 -12.42 3.10 6.37
N SER A 95 -11.65 2.05 6.65
CA SER A 95 -10.97 1.22 5.66
C SER A 95 -10.51 -0.05 6.35
N GLU A 96 -10.27 -1.09 5.56
CA GLU A 96 -9.53 -2.31 5.90
C GLU A 96 -8.17 -2.07 6.59
N TRP A 97 -7.58 -0.89 6.45
CA TRP A 97 -6.33 -0.50 7.11
C TRP A 97 -6.59 0.43 8.29
N SER A 98 -6.10 0.12 9.49
CA SER A 98 -6.36 0.95 10.68
C SER A 98 -5.29 2.00 11.00
N ILE A 99 -4.06 1.84 10.50
CA ILE A 99 -2.94 2.79 10.73
C ILE A 99 -3.03 3.94 9.74
N GLN A 100 -2.98 5.18 10.23
CA GLN A 100 -3.22 6.37 9.41
C GLN A 100 -1.97 7.19 9.11
N THR A 101 -0.95 7.11 9.97
CA THR A 101 0.23 7.98 9.91
C THR A 101 1.54 7.19 9.83
N ALA A 102 2.58 7.83 9.30
CA ALA A 102 3.92 7.25 9.24
C ALA A 102 4.49 6.93 10.64
N GLU A 103 4.21 7.78 11.63
CA GLU A 103 4.63 7.58 13.02
C GLU A 103 3.97 6.35 13.63
N GLU A 104 2.65 6.20 13.44
CA GLU A 104 1.95 5.00 13.89
C GLU A 104 2.44 3.75 13.16
N LEU A 105 2.74 3.84 11.86
CA LEU A 105 3.28 2.71 11.09
C LEU A 105 4.64 2.28 11.63
N GLU A 106 5.52 3.23 11.93
CA GLU A 106 6.83 2.94 12.51
C GLU A 106 6.73 2.33 13.92
N SER A 107 5.77 2.79 14.72
CA SER A 107 5.56 2.27 16.08
C SER A 107 4.88 0.89 16.10
N LYS A 108 3.81 0.71 15.32
CA LYS A 108 2.94 -0.49 15.35
C LYS A 108 3.40 -1.59 14.40
N LEU A 109 3.97 -1.22 13.25
CA LEU A 109 4.48 -2.14 12.22
C LEU A 109 5.91 -1.74 11.78
N PRO A 110 6.90 -1.77 12.69
CA PRO A 110 8.25 -1.29 12.42
C PRO A 110 8.92 -1.98 11.22
N LYS A 111 8.65 -3.29 11.02
CA LYS A 111 9.16 -4.04 9.87
C LYS A 111 8.63 -3.52 8.53
N SER A 112 7.36 -3.12 8.48
CA SER A 112 6.75 -2.54 7.27
C SER A 112 7.34 -1.17 6.98
N SER A 113 7.51 -0.33 8.01
CA SER A 113 8.17 0.98 7.87
C SER A 113 9.62 0.82 7.36
N GLN A 114 10.40 -0.10 7.95
CA GLN A 114 11.76 -0.39 7.50
C GLN A 114 11.82 -0.93 6.07
N PHE A 115 10.88 -1.80 5.70
CA PHE A 115 10.80 -2.37 4.36
C PHE A 115 10.55 -1.30 3.28
N VAL A 116 9.64 -0.36 3.54
CA VAL A 116 9.41 0.81 2.67
C VAL A 116 10.67 1.68 2.59
N LYS A 117 11.27 2.05 3.73
CA LYS A 117 12.51 2.86 3.76
C LYS A 117 13.67 2.21 2.99
N ALA A 118 13.79 0.89 3.07
CA ALA A 118 14.87 0.14 2.42
C ALA A 118 14.81 0.15 0.89
N THR A 119 13.61 0.26 0.30
CA THR A 119 13.38 0.20 -1.15
C THR A 119 12.85 1.52 -1.71
N ILE A 120 11.70 1.97 -1.22
CA ILE A 120 10.88 3.00 -1.83
C ILE A 120 11.55 4.36 -1.76
N GLU A 121 12.09 4.75 -0.61
CA GLU A 121 12.74 6.06 -0.45
C GLU A 121 13.97 6.26 -1.36
N LYS A 122 14.54 5.17 -1.88
CA LYS A 122 15.67 5.20 -2.81
C LYS A 122 15.25 5.29 -4.28
N ILE A 123 14.02 4.93 -4.61
CA ILE A 123 13.55 4.78 -6.00
C ILE A 123 12.45 5.80 -6.34
N ILE A 124 11.53 6.05 -5.41
CA ILE A 124 10.33 6.86 -5.63
C ILE A 124 10.20 7.91 -4.52
N ARG A 125 9.78 9.12 -4.90
CA ARG A 125 9.49 10.20 -3.96
C ARG A 125 8.00 10.47 -3.91
N CYS A 126 7.51 10.81 -2.72
CA CYS A 126 6.15 11.31 -2.53
C CYS A 126 5.88 12.49 -3.48
N PRO A 127 4.74 12.53 -4.20
CA PRO A 127 4.33 13.69 -4.97
C PRO A 127 4.23 14.95 -4.11
N ARG A 128 4.49 16.11 -4.70
CA ARG A 128 4.30 17.39 -3.99
C ARG A 128 2.82 17.63 -3.78
N GLU A 129 2.46 18.17 -2.61
CA GLU A 129 1.08 18.54 -2.27
C GLU A 129 0.42 19.42 -3.35
N ARG A 130 1.15 20.40 -3.90
CA ARG A 130 0.67 21.24 -4.99
C ARG A 130 0.25 20.43 -6.23
N THR A 131 0.96 19.36 -6.55
CA THR A 131 0.64 18.47 -7.68
C THR A 131 -0.60 17.62 -7.38
N LEU A 132 -0.76 17.15 -6.14
CA LEU A 132 -1.96 16.41 -5.75
C LEU A 132 -3.21 17.30 -5.78
N ARG A 133 -3.09 18.54 -5.28
CA ARG A 133 -4.19 19.51 -5.27
C ARG A 133 -4.65 19.96 -6.65
N SER A 134 -3.84 19.81 -7.70
CA SER A 134 -4.29 20.16 -9.06
C SER A 134 -5.29 19.18 -9.64
N PHE A 135 -5.50 18.00 -9.03
CA PHE A 135 -6.54 17.07 -9.42
C PHE A 135 -7.93 17.38 -8.82
N ILE A 136 -8.00 18.35 -7.90
CA ILE A 136 -9.22 18.74 -7.17
C ILE A 136 -9.80 20.06 -7.74
N GLN A 137 -9.14 20.67 -8.73
CA GLN A 137 -9.57 21.93 -9.37
C GLN A 137 -10.43 21.69 -10.60
#